data_AF-Q839K1-F1
#
_entry.id   AF-Q839K1-F1
#
_cell.length_a   1.000
_cell.length_b   1.000
_cell.length_c   1.000
_cell.angle_alpha   90.00
_cell.angle_beta   90.00
_cell.angle_gamma   90.00
#
_symmetry.space_group_name_H-M   'P 1'
#
loop_
_entity.id
_entity.type
_entity.pdbx_description
1 polymer ?
#
loop_
_entity_poly.entity_id
_entity_poly.type
_entity_poly.pdbx_seq_one_letter_code
_entity_poly.pdbx_strand_id
1 'polypeptide(L)'
;MKKSIVTMLFLMLGIVVFTSCGSKMDKTAEEFKNKIISHVGDLYDEKYQEKEFSFLIYKDKDTNEYLAKALVPYEGEPNSVESKYFYNVNKELETIEPFSGGRTFDYAKSHGNYEVIYKSGKFK
;
A
#
# COMPACT_ATOMS: atom_id res chain seq x y z
N MET A 1 -7.77 -3.07 -63.58
CA MET A 1 -7.88 -2.38 -62.27
C MET A 1 -8.36 -3.38 -61.23
N LYS A 2 -7.74 -3.34 -60.04
CA LYS A 2 -7.62 -4.45 -59.08
C LYS A 2 -8.96 -4.87 -58.46
N LYS A 3 -9.13 -6.19 -58.32
CA LYS A 3 -10.18 -6.84 -57.52
C LYS A 3 -9.72 -7.00 -56.05
N SER A 4 -10.73 -7.12 -55.21
CA SER A 4 -10.77 -7.72 -53.86
C SER A 4 -10.71 -6.77 -52.65
N ILE A 5 -11.91 -6.45 -52.18
CA ILE A 5 -12.44 -6.66 -50.83
C ILE A 5 -11.50 -7.44 -49.90
N VAL A 6 -11.28 -6.93 -48.68
CA VAL A 6 -11.51 -7.62 -47.39
C VAL A 6 -11.30 -6.62 -46.25
N THR A 7 -12.41 -6.39 -45.54
CA THR A 7 -12.60 -5.95 -44.16
C THR A 7 -11.47 -6.40 -43.23
N MET A 8 -10.84 -5.50 -42.45
CA MET A 8 -10.36 -5.90 -41.12
C MET A 8 -9.95 -4.72 -40.20
N LEU A 9 -10.57 -4.75 -39.02
CA LEU A 9 -9.99 -4.43 -37.71
C LEU A 9 -9.70 -2.95 -37.35
N PHE A 10 -10.69 -2.35 -36.68
CA PHE A 10 -10.55 -1.94 -35.28
C PHE A 10 -9.11 -1.67 -34.81
N LEU A 11 -8.68 -0.41 -34.90
CA LEU A 11 -7.73 0.16 -33.96
C LEU A 11 -8.47 1.22 -33.14
N MET A 12 -9.45 0.72 -32.38
CA MET A 12 -9.72 1.22 -31.04
C MET A 12 -8.42 1.05 -30.25
N LEU A 13 -7.47 1.96 -30.43
CA LEU A 13 -6.46 2.20 -29.41
C LEU A 13 -7.23 2.85 -28.27
N GLY A 14 -7.87 1.96 -27.49
CA GLY A 14 -8.40 2.28 -26.19
C GLY A 14 -7.29 2.97 -25.45
N ILE A 15 -7.45 4.29 -25.30
CA ILE A 15 -6.98 4.96 -24.11
C ILE A 15 -7.70 4.19 -23.01
N VAL A 16 -7.05 3.16 -22.48
CA VAL A 16 -7.35 2.66 -21.15
C VAL A 16 -6.96 3.82 -20.27
N VAL A 17 -7.88 4.77 -20.15
CA VAL A 17 -7.98 5.60 -18.97
C VAL A 17 -8.14 4.54 -17.90
N PHE A 18 -7.06 4.23 -17.18
CA PHE A 18 -7.17 3.66 -15.87
C PHE A 18 -7.94 4.71 -15.07
N THR A 19 -9.27 4.72 -15.23
CA THR A 19 -10.16 5.20 -14.21
C THR A 19 -9.61 4.55 -12.95
N SER A 20 -9.33 5.37 -11.95
CA SER A 20 -8.91 4.92 -10.63
C SER A 20 -10.05 4.06 -10.06
N CYS A 21 -10.13 2.82 -10.55
CA CYS A 21 -10.99 1.78 -10.06
C CYS A 21 -10.26 1.35 -8.81
N GLY A 22 -10.56 2.04 -7.69
CA GLY A 22 -9.93 1.81 -6.41
C GLY A 22 -9.93 0.32 -6.18
N SER A 23 -8.76 -0.30 -6.35
CA SER A 23 -8.59 -1.70 -6.00
C SER A 23 -8.97 -1.76 -4.54
N LYS A 24 -10.14 -2.35 -4.26
CA LYS A 24 -10.54 -2.61 -2.88
C LYS A 24 -9.40 -3.42 -2.32
N MET A 25 -8.71 -2.79 -1.38
CA MET A 25 -7.63 -3.41 -0.63
C MET A 25 -8.16 -4.73 -0.07
N ASP A 26 -7.35 -5.79 -0.11
CA ASP A 26 -7.80 -7.05 0.47
C ASP A 26 -8.02 -6.90 1.98
N LYS A 27 -8.83 -7.79 2.58
CA LYS A 27 -9.19 -7.71 4.00
C LYS A 27 -7.97 -7.68 4.93
N THR A 28 -6.88 -8.33 4.55
CA THR A 28 -5.66 -8.39 5.37
C THR A 28 -4.90 -7.08 5.30
N ALA A 29 -4.88 -6.42 4.15
CA ALA A 29 -4.31 -5.09 4.02
C ALA A 29 -5.18 -4.00 4.70
N GLU A 30 -6.51 -4.16 4.72
CA GLU A 30 -7.40 -3.36 5.58
C GLU A 30 -7.09 -3.56 7.06
N GLU A 31 -6.93 -4.82 7.50
CA GLU A 31 -6.53 -5.16 8.87
C GLU A 31 -5.17 -4.54 9.22
N PHE A 32 -4.18 -4.65 8.34
CA PHE A 32 -2.85 -4.08 8.53
C PHE A 32 -2.90 -2.56 8.71
N LYS A 33 -3.58 -1.84 7.80
CA LYS A 33 -3.77 -0.39 7.90
C LYS A 33 -4.44 0.01 9.22
N ASN A 34 -5.49 -0.71 9.61
CA ASN A 34 -6.22 -0.44 10.85
C ASN A 34 -5.36 -0.70 12.09
N LYS A 35 -4.52 -1.75 12.08
CA LYS A 35 -3.57 -2.02 13.16
C LYS A 35 -2.54 -0.90 13.29
N ILE A 36 -2.06 -0.31 12.18
CA ILE A 36 -1.16 0.87 12.24
C ILE A 36 -1.88 2.06 12.90
N ILE A 37 -3.12 2.35 12.48
CA ILE A 37 -3.90 3.46 13.05
C ILE A 37 -4.13 3.25 14.56
N SER A 38 -4.52 2.04 14.96
CA SER A 38 -4.70 1.68 16.38
C SER A 38 -3.41 1.83 17.15
N HIS A 39 -2.31 1.28 16.64
CA HIS A 39 -1.01 1.34 17.31
C HIS A 39 -0.56 2.79 17.56
N VAL A 40 -0.69 3.65 16.56
CA VAL A 40 -0.33 5.08 16.71
C VAL A 40 -1.26 5.78 17.70
N GLY A 41 -2.56 5.47 17.67
CA GLY A 41 -3.50 5.98 18.66
C GLY A 41 -3.16 5.56 20.09
N ASP A 42 -2.83 4.28 20.27
CA ASP A 42 -2.45 3.71 21.58
C ASP A 42 -1.14 4.31 22.10
N LEU A 43 -0.17 4.62 21.21
CA LEU A 43 1.10 5.25 21.59
C LEU A 43 0.94 6.67 22.15
N TYR A 44 -0.03 7.42 21.63
CA TYR A 44 -0.24 8.83 21.99
C TYR A 44 -1.49 9.07 22.84
N ASP A 45 -2.21 8.01 23.23
CA ASP A 45 -3.53 8.08 23.89
C ASP A 45 -4.54 8.96 23.13
N GLU A 46 -4.53 8.83 21.80
CA GLU A 46 -5.35 9.62 20.88
C GLU A 46 -6.20 8.74 19.95
N LYS A 47 -7.37 9.25 19.54
CA LYS A 47 -8.26 8.57 18.58
C LYS A 47 -8.13 9.19 17.20
N TYR A 48 -7.13 8.75 16.44
CA TYR A 48 -6.94 9.21 15.08
C TYR A 48 -7.91 8.59 14.07
N GLN A 49 -8.25 9.39 13.06
CA GLN A 49 -8.99 8.99 11.88
C GLN A 49 -8.03 8.68 10.73
N GLU A 50 -8.41 7.76 9.84
CA GLU A 50 -7.59 7.38 8.67
C GLU A 50 -7.12 8.58 7.83
N LYS A 51 -7.95 9.64 7.72
CA LYS A 51 -7.63 10.85 6.93
C LYS A 51 -6.41 11.63 7.46
N GLU A 52 -6.03 11.40 8.71
CA GLU A 52 -4.88 12.03 9.36
C GLU A 52 -3.56 11.32 9.03
N PHE A 53 -3.65 10.19 8.33
CA PHE A 53 -2.52 9.41 7.84
C PHE A 53 -2.42 9.49 6.32
N SER A 54 -1.19 9.28 5.83
CA SER A 54 -0.92 8.95 4.43
C SER A 54 -0.30 7.58 4.41
N PHE A 55 -0.78 6.69 3.54
CA PHE A 55 -0.26 5.34 3.43
C PHE A 55 0.27 5.05 2.03
N LEU A 56 1.38 4.32 2.00
CA LEU A 56 1.90 3.61 0.83
C LEU A 56 2.13 2.16 1.23
N ILE A 57 1.18 1.29 0.87
CA ILE A 57 1.16 -0.12 1.28
C ILE A 57 1.57 -1.00 0.12
N TYR A 58 2.49 -1.91 0.40
CA TYR A 58 2.99 -2.94 -0.48
C TYR A 58 2.54 -4.31 0.01
N LYS A 59 2.32 -5.23 -0.93
CA LYS A 59 2.06 -6.64 -0.67
C LYS A 59 3.10 -7.47 -1.41
N ASP A 60 3.69 -8.42 -0.71
CA ASP A 60 4.47 -9.47 -1.35
C ASP A 60 3.53 -10.48 -2.00
N LYS A 61 3.70 -10.69 -3.30
CA LYS A 61 2.82 -11.55 -4.11
C LYS A 61 2.98 -13.03 -3.81
N ASP A 62 4.12 -13.43 -3.25
CA ASP A 62 4.50 -14.82 -3.07
C ASP A 62 4.27 -15.29 -1.62
N THR A 63 4.40 -14.38 -0.64
CA THR A 63 4.36 -14.74 0.79
C THR A 63 3.16 -14.19 1.54
N ASN A 64 2.37 -13.28 0.96
CA ASN A 64 1.29 -12.56 1.63
C ASN A 64 1.76 -11.75 2.87
N GLU A 65 3.01 -11.32 2.84
CA GLU A 65 3.55 -10.30 3.73
C GLU A 65 3.20 -8.89 3.23
N TYR A 66 3.17 -7.92 4.15
CA TYR A 66 2.90 -6.52 3.80
C TYR A 66 3.95 -5.59 4.39
N LEU A 67 4.21 -4.52 3.65
CA LEU A 67 5.05 -3.41 4.09
C LEU A 67 4.26 -2.12 3.96
N ALA A 68 4.40 -1.19 4.89
CA ALA A 68 3.85 0.14 4.75
C ALA A 68 4.89 1.21 5.08
N LYS A 69 4.98 2.21 4.20
CA LYS A 69 5.48 3.52 4.58
C LYS A 69 4.26 4.38 4.89
N ALA A 70 4.24 5.02 6.05
CA ALA A 70 3.14 5.88 6.45
C ALA A 70 3.67 7.24 6.92
N LEU A 71 2.92 8.30 6.65
CA LEU A 71 3.04 9.55 7.39
C LEU A 71 1.96 9.53 8.46
N VAL A 72 2.37 9.47 9.72
CA VAL A 72 1.48 9.36 10.88
C VAL A 72 1.26 10.74 11.52
N PRO A 73 0.11 10.98 12.16
CA PRO A 73 -0.09 12.17 12.95
C PRO A 73 0.84 12.20 14.18
N TYR A 74 1.25 13.40 14.58
CA TYR A 74 2.08 13.63 15.76
C TYR A 74 1.84 15.05 16.28
N GLU A 75 1.63 15.20 17.60
CA GLU A 75 1.38 16.49 18.26
C GLU A 75 0.25 17.31 17.59
N GLY A 76 -0.85 16.64 17.21
CA GLY A 76 -2.01 17.28 16.57
C GLY A 76 -1.85 17.60 15.08
N GLU A 77 -0.68 17.36 14.50
CA GLU A 77 -0.42 17.61 13.08
C GLU A 77 -0.59 16.33 12.25
N PRO A 78 -1.49 16.29 11.24
CA PRO A 78 -1.69 15.11 10.42
C PRO A 78 -0.55 14.92 9.41
N ASN A 79 -0.22 13.67 9.09
CA ASN A 79 0.81 13.32 8.10
C ASN A 79 2.19 13.96 8.40
N SER A 80 2.62 13.89 9.66
CA SER A 80 3.76 14.64 10.20
C SER A 80 5.04 13.80 10.23
N VAL A 81 4.98 12.57 10.77
CA VAL A 81 6.17 11.72 10.98
C VAL A 81 6.16 10.54 10.01
N GLU A 82 7.28 10.29 9.32
CA GLU A 82 7.43 9.08 8.50
C GLU A 82 7.77 7.87 9.37
N SER A 83 6.95 6.83 9.25
CA SER A 83 7.14 5.54 9.93
C SER A 83 7.05 4.39 8.93
N LYS A 84 7.76 3.30 9.23
CA LYS A 84 7.79 2.08 8.42
C LYS A 84 7.23 0.93 9.24
N TYR A 85 6.41 0.10 8.61
CA TYR A 85 5.73 -1.02 9.25
C TYR A 85 5.87 -2.27 8.41
N PHE A 86 5.87 -3.42 9.09
CA PHE A 86 5.83 -4.73 8.48
C PHE A 86 4.70 -5.57 9.08
N TYR A 87 4.08 -6.38 8.23
CA TYR A 87 3.03 -7.30 8.61
C TYR A 87 3.40 -8.67 8.09
N ASN A 88 3.82 -9.54 9.01
CA ASN A 88 4.32 -10.85 8.65
C ASN A 88 3.17 -11.81 8.29
N VAL A 89 3.52 -13.01 7.83
CA VAL A 89 2.56 -14.06 7.44
C VAL A 89 1.62 -14.48 8.58
N ASN A 90 2.02 -14.26 9.83
CA ASN A 90 1.22 -14.53 11.03
C ASN A 90 0.33 -13.35 11.44
N LYS A 91 0.27 -12.28 10.63
CA LYS A 91 -0.53 -11.08 10.89
C LYS A 91 -0.08 -10.31 12.14
N GLU A 92 1.20 -10.37 12.46
CA GLU A 92 1.81 -9.60 13.53
C GLU A 92 2.31 -8.26 12.96
N LEU A 93 1.96 -7.17 13.64
CA LEU A 93 2.40 -5.84 13.28
C LEU A 93 3.76 -5.58 13.91
N GLU A 94 4.75 -5.29 13.08
CA GLU A 94 6.08 -4.88 13.50
C GLU A 94 6.28 -3.40 13.18
N THR A 95 6.67 -2.63 14.19
CA THR A 95 6.61 -1.16 14.18
C THR A 95 7.97 -0.50 14.33
N ILE A 96 9.01 -1.29 14.59
CA ILE A 96 10.39 -0.85 14.80
C ILE A 96 11.31 -1.73 13.98
N GLU A 97 12.21 -1.12 13.22
CA GLU A 97 13.27 -1.84 12.51
C GLU A 97 14.44 -2.17 13.48
N PRO A 98 15.16 -3.30 13.29
CA PRO A 98 14.90 -4.34 12.29
C PRO A 98 13.68 -5.17 12.66
N PHE A 99 12.94 -5.61 11.64
CA PHE A 99 11.86 -6.57 11.79
C PHE A 99 12.41 -7.97 12.05
N SER A 100 11.52 -8.89 12.41
CA SER A 100 11.78 -10.30 12.65
C SER A 100 12.61 -10.91 11.53
N GLY A 101 13.66 -11.63 11.91
CA GLY A 101 14.67 -12.13 10.97
C GLY A 101 15.76 -11.11 10.61
N GLY A 102 15.83 -9.97 11.30
CA GLY A 102 16.90 -8.98 11.15
C GLY A 102 16.79 -8.12 9.88
N ARG A 103 15.61 -8.10 9.24
CA ARG A 103 15.36 -7.42 7.97
C ARG A 103 14.88 -5.99 8.19
N THR A 104 15.47 -5.05 7.45
CA THR A 104 14.91 -3.69 7.30
C THR A 104 13.80 -3.70 6.24
N PHE A 105 12.99 -2.66 6.22
CA PHE A 105 11.98 -2.38 5.20
C PHE A 105 12.60 -2.39 3.80
N ASP A 106 13.73 -1.69 3.62
CA ASP A 106 14.36 -1.56 2.30
C ASP A 106 14.99 -2.90 1.86
N TYR A 107 15.52 -3.67 2.81
CA TYR A 107 15.96 -5.04 2.55
C TYR A 107 14.79 -5.94 2.14
N ALA A 108 13.71 -5.95 2.93
CA ALA A 108 12.50 -6.73 2.65
C ALA A 108 11.92 -6.39 1.27
N LYS A 109 11.75 -5.10 0.98
CA LYS A 109 11.21 -4.59 -0.28
C LYS A 109 12.08 -4.91 -1.50
N SER A 110 13.40 -4.97 -1.34
CA SER A 110 14.34 -5.26 -2.44
C SER A 110 14.51 -6.75 -2.73
N HIS A 111 14.26 -7.62 -1.76
CA HIS A 111 14.43 -9.07 -1.90
C HIS A 111 13.12 -9.84 -2.07
N GLY A 112 11.98 -9.22 -1.76
CA GLY A 112 10.65 -9.79 -2.00
C GLY A 112 10.00 -9.30 -3.29
N ASN A 113 8.86 -9.88 -3.62
CA ASN A 113 8.08 -9.58 -4.82
C ASN A 113 6.95 -8.60 -4.49
N TYR A 114 7.34 -7.42 -4.01
CA TYR A 114 6.41 -6.42 -3.47
C TYR A 114 5.80 -5.54 -4.57
N GLU A 115 4.46 -5.48 -4.61
CA GLU A 115 3.71 -4.53 -5.45
C GLU A 115 2.93 -3.53 -4.59
N VAL A 116 2.75 -2.30 -5.08
CA VAL A 116 1.92 -1.31 -4.39
C VAL A 116 0.46 -1.68 -4.57
N ILE A 117 -0.25 -1.88 -3.46
CA ILE A 117 -1.68 -2.25 -3.45
C ILE A 117 -2.59 -1.13 -2.94
N TYR A 118 -2.04 -0.13 -2.24
CA TYR A 118 -2.81 0.99 -1.72
C TYR A 118 -1.97 2.24 -1.55
N LYS A 119 -2.55 3.39 -1.92
CA LYS A 119 -1.98 4.73 -1.73
C LYS A 119 -3.04 5.70 -1.20
N SER A 120 -2.69 6.50 -0.22
CA SER A 120 -3.56 7.56 0.31
C SER A 120 -2.78 8.80 0.75
N GLY A 121 -3.52 9.89 0.96
CA GLY A 121 -2.96 11.17 1.40
C GLY A 121 -1.85 11.68 0.47
N LYS A 122 -0.70 12.03 1.06
CA LYS A 122 0.48 12.59 0.39
C LYS A 122 1.23 11.60 -0.50
N PHE A 123 0.86 10.31 -0.53
CA PHE A 123 1.45 9.31 -1.43
C PHE A 123 0.66 9.12 -2.73
N LYS A 124 -0.44 9.87 -2.95
CA LYS A 124 -1.23 9.82 -4.18
C LYS A 124 -0.53 10.49 -5.36
#